data_AF-A0A356WS05-F1
#
_entry.id   AF-A0A356WS05-F1
#
_cell.length_a   1.000
_cell.length_b   1.000
_cell.length_c   1.000
_cell.angle_alpha   90.00
_cell.angle_beta   90.00
_cell.angle_gamma   90.00
#
_symmetry.space_group_name_H-M   'P 1'
#
loop_
_entity.id
_entity.type
_entity.pdbx_description
1 polymer ?
#
loop_
_entity_poly.entity_id
_entity_poly.type
_entity_poly.pdbx_seq_one_letter_code
_entity_poly.pdbx_strand_id
1 'polypeptide(L)' 'VSEFISPDQFKEYKRIGLEKGFEFVESGPLVRSSYRAERHV' A
#
# COMPACT_ATOMS: atom_id res chain seq x y z
N VAL A 1 1.17 13.24 -16.60
CA VAL A 1 -0.13 13.30 -15.90
C VAL A 1 0.07 12.74 -14.51
N SER A 2 -0.34 13.45 -13.46
CA SER A 2 -0.37 12.93 -12.08
C SER A 2 -1.84 12.78 -11.69
N GLU A 3 -2.30 11.54 -11.50
CA GLU A 3 -3.64 11.26 -11.01
C GLU A 3 -3.61 11.15 -9.49
N PHE A 4 -4.51 11.87 -8.82
CA PHE A 4 -4.76 11.70 -7.40
C PHE A 4 -5.79 10.59 -7.22
N ILE A 5 -5.34 9.45 -6.72
CA ILE A 5 -6.19 8.29 -6.45
C ILE A 5 -6.92 8.44 -5.11
N SER A 6 -8.14 7.93 -5.05
CA SER A 6 -8.99 8.05 -3.86
C SER A 6 -8.54 7.10 -2.73
N PRO A 7 -8.89 7.39 -1.46
CA PRO A 7 -8.63 6.47 -0.35
C PRO A 7 -9.12 5.03 -0.56
N ASP A 8 -10.23 4.83 -1.29
CA ASP A 8 -10.75 3.49 -1.60
C ASP A 8 -9.88 2.73 -2.60
N GLN A 9 -9.25 3.41 -3.55
CA GLN A 9 -8.31 2.75 -4.46
C GLN A 9 -7.08 2.23 -3.71
N PHE A 10 -6.61 2.94 -2.69
CA PHE A 10 -5.53 2.41 -1.84
C PHE A 10 -5.93 1.12 -1.11
N LYS A 11 -7.17 1.02 -0.61
CA LYS A 11 -7.67 -0.21 0.02
C LYS A 11 -7.70 -1.37 -0.96
N GLU A 12 -8.13 -1.11 -2.20
CA GLU A 12 -8.19 -2.12 -3.24
C GLU A 12 -6.80 -2.63 -3.62
N TYR A 13 -5.81 -1.74 -3.76
CA TYR A 13 -4.42 -2.15 -4.00
C TYR A 13 -3.84 -2.97 -2.85
N LYS A 14 -4.21 -2.64 -1.61
CA LYS A 14 -3.83 -3.46 -0.45
C LYS A 14 -4.40 -4.87 -0.57
N ARG A 15 -5.69 -5.01 -0.89
CA ARG A 15 -6.37 -6.29 -1.09
C ARG A 15 -5.68 -7.11 -2.18
N ILE A 16 -5.47 -6.51 -3.35
CA ILE A 16 -4.82 -7.15 -4.50
C ILE A 16 -3.40 -7.61 -4.15
N GLY A 17 -2.62 -6.80 -3.43
CA GLY A 17 -1.27 -7.18 -3.00
C GLY A 17 -1.28 -8.38 -2.05
N LEU A 18 -2.21 -8.41 -1.09
CA LEU A 18 -2.36 -9.55 -0.18
C LEU A 18 -2.80 -10.82 -0.94
N GLU A 19 -3.72 -10.70 -1.90
CA GLU A 19 -4.15 -11.83 -2.76
C GLU A 19 -3.01 -12.36 -3.65
N LYS A 20 -2.05 -11.52 -4.01
CA LYS A 20 -0.86 -11.91 -4.77
C LYS A 20 0.20 -12.63 -3.93
N GLY A 21 0.00 -12.75 -2.62
CA GLY A 21 0.90 -13.46 -1.71
C GLY A 21 2.01 -12.59 -1.12
N PHE A 22 1.91 -11.26 -1.19
CA PHE A 22 2.82 -10.40 -0.44
C PHE A 22 2.51 -10.50 1.05
N GLU A 23 3.56 -10.77 1.85
CA GLU A 23 3.43 -10.93 3.31
C GLU A 23 2.96 -9.64 4.01
N PHE A 24 3.37 -8.49 3.46
CA PHE A 24 2.94 -7.18 3.92
C PHE A 24 2.66 -6.22 2.78
N VAL A 25 1.59 -5.43 2.90
CA VAL A 25 1.21 -4.40 1.93
C VAL A 25 0.75 -3.13 2.66
N GLU A 26 1.57 -2.09 2.59
CA GLU A 26 1.24 -0.73 3.04
C GLU A 26 0.77 0.10 1.83
N SER A 27 -0.50 0.50 1.83
CA SER A 27 -1.11 1.26 0.73
C SER A 27 -1.92 2.42 1.32
N GLY A 28 -1.48 3.64 1.06
CA GLY A 28 -2.12 4.87 1.53
C GLY A 28 -1.43 6.13 0.98
N PRO A 29 -2.10 7.29 1.02
CA PRO A 29 -1.63 8.52 0.36
C PRO A 29 -0.29 9.06 0.91
N LEU A 30 0.02 8.76 2.17
CA LEU A 30 1.25 9.21 2.84
C LEU A 30 2.31 8.12 2.98
N VAL A 31 2.05 6.91 2.47
CA VAL A 31 3.00 5.80 2.55
C VAL A 31 4.26 6.14 1.74
N ARG A 32 5.42 5.82 2.30
CA ARG A 32 6.74 5.95 1.69
C ARG A 32 7.53 4.67 1.98
N SER A 33 8.61 4.44 1.24
CA SER A 33 9.42 3.22 1.36
C SER A 33 9.96 2.97 2.78
N SER A 34 10.20 4.02 3.57
CA SER A 34 10.65 3.92 4.96
C SER A 34 9.51 3.84 5.97
N TYR A 35 8.25 4.02 5.55
CA TYR A 35 7.12 4.03 6.47
C TYR A 35 6.96 2.67 7.13
N ARG A 36 7.15 2.61 8.45
CA ARG A 36 7.02 1.39 9.27
C ARG A 36 7.89 0.21 8.80
N ALA A 37 9.02 0.48 8.15
CA ALA A 37 9.93 -0.54 7.65
C ALA A 37 10.39 -1.54 8.75
N GLU A 38 10.51 -1.09 9.99
CA GLU A 38 10.82 -1.92 11.17
C GLU A 38 9.81 -3.04 11.45
N ARG A 39 8.58 -2.96 10.90
CA ARG A 39 7.51 -3.94 11.10
C ARG A 39 7.47 -5.03 10.00
N HIS A 40 8.38 -4.95 9.03
CA HIS A 40 8.48 -5.85 7.87
C HIS A 40 9.79 -6.65 7.88
N VAL A 41 10.37 -6.88 9.07
CA VAL A 41 11.60 -7.64 9.32
C VAL A 41 11.27 -9.02 9.86
#